data_AF-A0A1W1CNH0-F1
#
_entry.id   AF-A0A1W1CNH0-F1
#
_cell.length_a   1.000
_cell.length_b   1.000
_cell.length_c   1.000
_cell.angle_alpha   90.00
_cell.angle_beta   90.00
_cell.angle_gamma   90.00
#
_symmetry.space_group_name_H-M   'P 1'
#
loop_
_entity.id
_entity.type
_entity.pdbx_description
1 polymer ?
#
loop_
_entity_poly.entity_id
_entity_poly.type
_entity_poly.pdbx_seq_one_letter_code
_entity_poly.pdbx_strand_id
1 'polypeptide(L)'
;MYKKLEIKTLLEFTQTLKILYIEDHEDSREALHNLLKNFFSDITLAFDGLEGLEKLKNNRFDLIITDIKMPKMSGIELIKIIRETINEDTPLIVSTAHQDQDVLIECIELGVNSYLLKPINHKQLTRSIKLTCGKLYYMQKTKQYEASLERLVKERTQELEAAKNALKIMTNKDPLTNLYNRRYFNEIAKTLLSIANREKDGLSLLMIDIDKFKSINDNYGHLTGDCVLQALASTLLKNIRSSDVAIRFGGEEFLLLLPHTHLEGAKKIAKKIKDCIKNLEIHTNDSPEAIKVTVSIGVSECQYNKNKDIDLLVHRADEAMYQAKKSGRDKIVIYEEDL
;
A
#
# COMPACT_ATOMS: atom_id res chain seq x y z
N MET A 1 17.69 26.30 -6.77
CA MET A 1 17.47 27.69 -7.22
C MET A 1 16.29 28.26 -6.43
N TYR A 2 16.53 28.94 -5.30
CA TYR A 2 15.45 29.55 -4.51
C TYR A 2 14.79 30.64 -5.38
N LYS A 3 13.60 30.37 -5.93
CA LYS A 3 12.77 31.42 -6.52
C LYS A 3 12.54 32.44 -5.41
N LYS A 4 13.12 33.64 -5.57
CA LYS A 4 12.98 34.76 -4.63
C LYS A 4 11.48 34.98 -4.42
N LEU A 5 11.00 34.86 -3.19
CA LEU A 5 9.58 35.11 -2.87
C LEU A 5 9.19 36.46 -3.43
N GLU A 6 8.15 36.49 -4.26
CA GLU A 6 7.65 37.73 -4.81
C GLU A 6 7.16 38.63 -3.67
N ILE A 7 7.53 39.91 -3.72
CA ILE A 7 7.23 40.87 -2.65
C ILE A 7 5.72 40.97 -2.44
N LYS A 8 4.94 40.90 -3.52
CA LYS A 8 3.47 40.91 -3.47
C LYS A 8 2.91 39.73 -2.67
N THR A 9 3.36 38.51 -2.95
CA THR A 9 2.93 37.30 -2.22
C THR A 9 3.30 37.37 -0.75
N LEU A 10 4.49 37.89 -0.43
CA LEU A 10 4.89 38.08 0.96
C LEU A 10 3.99 39.09 1.67
N LEU A 11 3.63 40.20 1.02
CA LEU A 11 2.73 41.20 1.58
C LEU A 11 1.32 40.63 1.80
N GLU A 12 0.78 39.88 0.83
CA GLU A 12 -0.50 39.19 1.00
C GLU A 12 -0.46 38.19 2.16
N PHE A 13 0.65 37.48 2.33
CA PHE A 13 0.84 36.56 3.44
C PHE A 13 0.94 37.29 4.79
N THR A 14 1.69 38.38 4.89
CA THR A 14 1.79 39.13 6.16
C THR A 14 0.44 39.69 6.60
N GLN A 15 -0.46 40.00 5.67
CA GLN A 15 -1.81 40.43 5.99
C GLN A 15 -2.66 39.36 6.69
N THR A 16 -2.31 38.07 6.59
CA THR A 16 -3.01 36.99 7.29
C THR A 16 -2.41 36.64 8.65
N LEU A 17 -1.30 37.29 9.04
CA LEU A 17 -0.60 36.98 10.28
C LEU A 17 -1.11 37.83 11.44
N LYS A 18 -1.27 37.19 12.60
CA LYS A 18 -1.60 37.85 13.86
C LYS A 18 -0.33 38.17 14.64
N ILE A 19 -0.09 39.45 14.90
CA ILE A 19 1.17 39.94 15.48
C ILE A 19 0.93 40.47 16.90
N LEU A 20 1.84 40.15 17.82
CA LEU A 20 1.92 40.81 19.12
C LEU A 20 3.09 41.79 19.10
N TYR A 21 2.82 43.08 19.32
CA TYR A 21 3.84 44.11 19.42
C TYR A 21 3.89 44.69 20.84
N ILE A 22 5.07 44.63 21.47
CA ILE A 22 5.30 44.96 22.88
C ILE A 22 6.36 46.08 22.95
N GLU A 23 5.96 47.25 23.46
CA GLU A 23 6.83 48.42 23.65
C GLU A 23 6.22 49.31 24.73
N ASP A 24 7.03 49.71 25.71
CA ASP A 24 6.59 50.48 26.87
C ASP A 24 6.47 51.97 26.55
N HIS A 25 7.41 52.52 25.77
CA HIS A 25 7.41 53.93 25.42
C HIS A 25 6.32 54.26 24.39
N GLU A 26 5.42 55.19 24.74
CA GLU A 26 4.25 55.53 23.91
C GLU A 26 4.62 56.02 22.50
N ASP A 27 5.53 56.99 22.40
CA ASP A 27 5.95 57.53 21.09
C ASP A 27 6.59 56.46 20.18
N SER A 28 7.46 55.61 20.75
CA SER A 28 8.11 54.50 20.04
C SER A 28 7.10 53.45 19.59
N ARG A 29 6.12 53.15 20.47
CA ARG A 29 5.03 52.22 20.18
C ARG A 29 4.17 52.75 19.04
N GLU A 30 3.74 54.00 19.08
CA GLU A 30 2.92 54.59 18.03
C GLU A 30 3.67 54.67 16.69
N ALA A 31 4.93 55.11 16.72
CA ALA A 31 5.76 55.23 15.52
C ALA A 31 5.96 53.88 14.81
N LEU A 32 6.35 52.82 15.53
CA LEU A 32 6.54 51.51 14.92
C LEU A 32 5.22 50.85 14.54
N HIS A 33 4.16 51.01 15.35
CA HIS A 33 2.83 50.50 15.02
C HIS A 33 2.32 51.06 13.69
N ASN A 34 2.51 52.35 13.43
CA ASN A 34 2.15 52.98 12.15
C ASN A 34 2.96 52.40 10.97
N LEU A 35 4.22 52.05 11.18
CA LEU A 35 5.01 51.35 10.15
C LEU A 35 4.54 49.91 9.93
N LEU A 36 4.21 49.18 11.00
CA LEU A 36 3.78 47.78 10.95
C LEU A 36 2.43 47.62 10.24
N LYS A 37 1.52 48.59 10.35
CA LYS A 37 0.23 48.60 9.61
C LYS A 37 0.38 48.51 8.09
N ASN A 38 1.55 48.87 7.54
CA ASN A 38 1.81 48.70 6.11
C ASN A 38 2.01 47.22 5.70
N PHE A 39 2.22 46.33 6.68
CA PHE A 39 2.52 44.91 6.45
C PHE A 39 1.46 43.96 7.04
N PHE A 40 0.87 44.31 8.19
CA PHE A 40 -0.01 43.44 8.96
C PHE A 40 -1.37 44.10 9.21
N SER A 41 -2.44 43.32 9.17
CA SER A 41 -3.81 43.77 9.47
C SER A 41 -4.21 43.56 10.93
N ASP A 42 -3.73 42.48 11.57
CA ASP A 42 -4.05 42.10 12.95
C ASP A 42 -2.83 42.29 13.85
N ILE A 43 -2.75 43.46 14.48
CA ILE A 43 -1.69 43.83 15.42
C ILE A 43 -2.31 44.04 16.80
N THR A 44 -1.92 43.21 17.75
CA THR A 44 -2.23 43.38 19.16
C THR A 44 -1.06 44.08 19.85
N LEU A 45 -1.34 45.12 20.62
CA LEU A 45 -0.32 45.90 21.36
C LEU A 45 -0.19 45.40 22.80
N ALA A 46 0.97 45.54 23.42
CA ALA A 46 1.18 45.42 24.87
C ALA A 46 2.24 46.43 25.34
N PHE A 47 2.19 46.77 26.64
CA PHE A 47 2.97 47.84 27.25
C PHE A 47 4.18 47.35 28.04
N ASP A 48 4.23 46.07 28.39
CA ASP A 48 5.37 45.44 29.07
C ASP A 48 5.36 43.92 28.85
N GLY A 49 6.43 43.24 29.31
CA GLY A 49 6.55 41.80 29.15
C GLY A 49 5.47 40.99 29.90
N LEU A 50 4.94 41.48 31.03
CA LEU A 50 3.89 40.77 31.78
C LEU A 50 2.57 40.77 31.03
N GLU A 51 2.16 41.93 30.51
CA GLU A 51 0.95 42.03 29.70
C GLU A 51 1.10 41.25 28.38
N GLY A 52 2.28 41.32 27.76
CA GLY A 52 2.60 40.51 26.58
C GLY A 52 2.43 39.02 26.85
N LEU A 53 2.97 38.54 27.98
CA LEU A 53 2.84 37.15 28.42
C LEU A 53 1.38 36.76 28.71
N GLU A 54 0.60 37.64 29.35
CA GLU A 54 -0.82 37.40 29.59
C GLU A 54 -1.59 37.23 28.28
N LYS A 55 -1.31 38.08 27.28
CA LYS A 55 -1.93 37.98 25.96
C LYS A 55 -1.55 36.70 25.23
N LEU A 56 -0.30 36.25 25.38
CA LEU A 56 0.19 34.98 24.81
C LEU A 56 -0.43 33.74 25.46
N LYS A 57 -0.83 33.81 26.73
CA LYS A 57 -1.58 32.72 27.39
C LYS A 57 -2.99 32.56 26.81
N ASN A 58 -3.61 33.68 26.43
CA ASN A 58 -5.01 33.71 25.97
C ASN A 58 -5.16 33.66 24.44
N ASN A 59 -4.10 33.95 23.69
CA ASN A 59 -4.12 34.05 22.24
C ASN A 59 -2.87 33.45 21.61
N ARG A 60 -3.00 32.96 20.38
CA ARG A 60 -1.85 32.60 19.55
C ARG A 60 -1.48 33.75 18.62
N PHE A 61 -0.17 33.95 18.44
CA PHE A 61 0.41 34.94 17.55
C PHE A 61 1.40 34.26 16.61
N ASP A 62 1.41 34.68 15.36
CA ASP A 62 2.30 34.13 14.32
C ASP A 62 3.70 34.76 14.38
N LEU A 63 3.81 35.96 14.94
CA LEU A 63 5.07 36.67 15.14
C LEU A 63 4.93 37.63 16.33
N ILE A 64 5.97 37.71 17.14
CA ILE A 64 6.07 38.63 18.27
C ILE A 64 7.18 39.63 17.97
N ILE A 65 6.89 40.91 18.20
CA ILE A 65 7.85 42.01 18.11
C ILE A 65 7.94 42.64 19.49
N THR A 66 9.11 42.69 20.10
CA THR A 66 9.26 43.21 21.48
C THR A 66 10.45 44.13 21.61
N ASP A 67 10.32 45.19 22.40
CA ASP A 67 11.50 45.86 22.94
C ASP A 67 12.23 44.98 23.94
N ILE A 68 13.52 45.20 24.11
CA ILE A 68 14.34 44.49 25.10
C ILE A 68 14.19 45.15 26.47
N LYS A 69 14.28 46.48 26.53
CA LYS A 69 14.29 47.22 27.80
C LYS A 69 12.90 47.75 28.11
N MET A 70 12.18 47.06 28.98
CA MET A 70 10.83 47.43 29.41
C MET A 70 10.71 47.33 30.94
N PRO A 71 9.81 48.10 31.57
CA PRO A 71 9.52 47.97 33.00
C PRO A 71 8.83 46.65 33.31
N LYS A 72 8.88 46.24 34.58
CA LYS A 72 8.28 45.01 35.18
C LYS A 72 8.85 43.68 34.66
N MET A 73 8.94 43.49 33.34
CA MET A 73 9.54 42.33 32.70
C MET A 73 10.20 42.76 31.40
N SER A 74 11.49 42.46 31.28
CA SER A 74 12.28 42.73 30.09
C SER A 74 11.89 41.82 28.92
N GLY A 75 12.19 42.25 27.69
CA GLY A 75 11.99 41.43 26.51
C GLY A 75 12.81 40.14 26.55
N ILE A 76 13.98 40.15 27.16
CA ILE A 76 14.84 38.95 27.32
C ILE A 76 14.17 37.92 28.23
N GLU A 77 13.67 38.35 29.39
CA GLU A 77 12.93 37.47 30.31
C GLU A 77 11.68 36.90 29.65
N LEU A 78 10.95 37.74 28.89
CA LEU A 78 9.79 37.31 28.13
C LEU A 78 10.15 36.24 27.09
N ILE A 79 11.23 36.44 26.31
CA ILE A 79 11.69 35.49 25.29
C ILE A 79 12.04 34.14 25.91
N LYS A 80 12.77 34.13 27.04
CA LYS A 80 13.09 32.90 27.79
C LYS A 80 11.83 32.14 28.14
N ILE A 81 10.83 32.82 28.72
CA ILE A 81 9.55 32.21 29.07
C ILE A 81 8.82 31.67 27.83
N ILE A 82 8.79 32.41 26.72
CA ILE A 82 8.14 31.97 25.47
C ILE A 82 8.77 30.67 24.96
N ARG A 83 10.11 30.59 24.94
CA ARG A 83 10.85 29.43 24.45
C ARG A 83 10.61 28.20 25.32
N GLU A 84 10.59 28.38 26.65
CA GLU A 84 10.41 27.28 27.60
C GLU A 84 8.96 26.79 27.73
N THR A 85 7.98 27.70 27.66
CA THR A 85 6.60 27.39 28.10
C THR A 85 5.56 27.46 27.00
N ILE A 86 5.81 28.18 25.90
CA ILE A 86 4.82 28.43 24.86
C ILE A 86 5.14 27.66 23.59
N ASN A 87 6.26 28.01 22.94
CA ASN A 87 6.73 27.36 21.72
C ASN A 87 8.15 27.84 21.39
N GLU A 88 9.07 26.88 21.33
CA GLU A 88 10.50 27.07 21.02
C GLU A 88 10.71 27.75 19.65
N ASP A 89 9.81 27.52 18.69
CA ASP A 89 9.91 28.05 17.33
C ASP A 89 9.15 29.38 17.11
N THR A 90 8.56 29.97 18.16
CA THR A 90 7.79 31.22 18.00
C THR A 90 8.62 32.30 17.32
N PRO A 91 8.19 32.84 16.17
CA PRO A 91 8.93 33.87 15.47
C PRO A 91 9.01 35.15 16.29
N LEU A 92 10.22 35.68 16.46
CA LEU A 92 10.52 36.82 17.31
C LEU A 92 11.39 37.84 16.58
N ILE A 93 10.99 39.10 16.67
CA ILE A 93 11.79 40.26 16.27
C ILE A 93 12.00 41.14 17.50
N VAL A 94 13.25 41.46 17.83
CA VAL A 94 13.55 42.32 18.99
C VAL A 94 13.94 43.73 18.55
N SER A 95 13.56 44.75 19.31
CA SER A 95 14.13 46.09 19.18
C SER A 95 15.21 46.32 20.24
N THR A 96 16.34 46.92 19.85
CA THR A 96 17.47 47.16 20.78
C THR A 96 18.21 48.46 20.46
N ALA A 97 18.84 49.04 21.47
CA ALA A 97 19.72 50.20 21.32
C ALA A 97 21.14 49.77 20.89
N HIS A 98 21.86 50.63 20.17
CA HIS A 98 23.14 50.29 19.54
C HIS A 98 24.32 50.03 20.52
N GLN A 99 24.14 50.29 21.82
CA GLN A 99 25.22 50.31 22.81
C GLN A 99 25.36 49.03 23.63
N ASP A 100 24.54 48.01 23.40
CA ASP A 100 24.43 46.83 24.27
C ASP A 100 24.79 45.53 23.51
N GLN A 101 26.09 45.30 23.29
CA GLN A 101 26.58 44.13 22.53
C GLN A 101 26.25 42.79 23.22
N ASP A 102 26.36 42.72 24.54
CA ASP A 102 26.10 41.50 25.31
C ASP A 102 24.63 41.06 25.19
N VAL A 103 23.72 42.03 25.23
CA VAL A 103 22.28 41.83 25.02
C VAL A 103 21.98 41.29 23.62
N LEU A 104 22.69 41.76 22.60
CA LEU A 104 22.50 41.26 21.23
C LEU A 104 22.96 39.80 21.11
N ILE A 105 24.08 39.44 21.75
CA ILE A 105 24.57 38.06 21.80
C ILE A 105 23.53 37.17 22.49
N GLU A 106 23.01 37.59 23.64
CA GLU A 106 21.98 36.84 24.36
C GLU A 106 20.71 36.64 23.50
N CYS A 107 20.27 37.65 22.75
CA CYS A 107 19.13 37.49 21.83
C CYS A 107 19.38 36.47 20.71
N ILE A 108 20.62 36.39 20.21
CA ILE A 108 21.00 35.41 19.19
C ILE A 108 20.98 34.00 19.79
N GLU A 109 21.53 33.82 21.00
CA GLU A 109 21.53 32.55 21.71
C GLU A 109 20.11 32.05 22.03
N LEU A 110 19.18 32.97 22.31
CA LEU A 110 17.75 32.67 22.52
C LEU A 110 16.98 32.38 21.21
N GLY A 111 17.64 32.38 20.05
CA GLY A 111 17.04 32.03 18.77
C GLY A 111 16.06 33.08 18.24
N VAL A 112 16.31 34.37 18.49
CA VAL A 112 15.54 35.46 17.88
C VAL A 112 15.78 35.51 16.37
N ASN A 113 14.72 35.74 15.58
CA ASN A 113 14.81 35.67 14.12
C ASN A 113 15.40 36.92 13.47
N SER A 114 15.16 38.09 14.06
CA SER A 114 15.71 39.36 13.59
C SER A 114 15.74 40.40 14.70
N TYR A 115 16.57 41.42 14.54
CA TYR A 115 16.63 42.55 15.47
C TYR A 115 16.47 43.87 14.70
N LEU A 116 15.99 44.90 15.39
CA LEU A 116 15.74 46.25 14.89
C LEU A 116 16.51 47.23 15.77
N LEU A 117 17.48 47.93 15.18
CA LEU A 117 18.28 48.91 15.92
C LEU A 117 17.52 50.24 16.03
N LYS A 118 17.39 50.77 17.25
CA LYS A 118 16.81 52.10 17.49
C LYS A 118 17.82 53.20 17.06
N PRO A 119 17.41 54.25 16.31
CA PRO A 119 16.06 54.49 15.79
C PRO A 119 15.71 53.58 14.60
N ILE A 120 14.52 52.98 14.66
CA ILE A 120 14.05 52.00 13.66
C ILE A 120 13.71 52.73 12.37
N ASN A 121 14.31 52.30 11.25
CA ASN A 121 13.99 52.82 9.93
C ASN A 121 13.27 51.78 9.06
N HIS A 122 12.52 52.27 8.07
CA HIS A 122 11.71 51.46 7.16
C HIS A 122 12.52 50.36 6.45
N LYS A 123 13.78 50.62 6.07
CA LYS A 123 14.62 49.64 5.36
C LYS A 123 14.97 48.45 6.26
N GLN A 124 15.34 48.70 7.52
CA GLN A 124 15.63 47.64 8.49
C GLN A 124 14.37 46.82 8.79
N LEU A 125 13.25 47.48 9.06
CA LEU A 125 11.97 46.80 9.32
C LEU A 125 11.55 45.90 8.15
N THR A 126 11.59 46.43 6.93
CA THR A 126 11.26 45.66 5.71
C THR A 126 12.14 44.43 5.56
N ARG A 127 13.44 44.54 5.87
CA ARG A 127 14.38 43.41 5.82
C ARG A 127 14.01 42.34 6.86
N SER A 128 13.76 42.74 8.10
CA SER A 128 13.43 41.82 9.20
C SER A 128 12.11 41.08 8.96
N ILE A 129 11.08 41.79 8.48
CA ILE A 129 9.80 41.19 8.06
C ILE A 129 10.03 40.20 6.92
N LYS A 130 10.81 40.59 5.90
CA LYS A 130 11.08 39.70 4.76
C LYS A 130 11.78 38.41 5.15
N LEU A 131 12.76 38.47 6.05
CA LEU A 131 13.46 37.29 6.53
C LEU A 131 12.55 36.41 7.39
N THR A 132 11.87 37.01 8.37
CA THR A 132 11.09 36.28 9.38
C THR A 132 9.80 35.73 8.80
N CYS A 133 8.98 36.57 8.17
CA CYS A 133 7.72 36.15 7.54
C CYS A 133 7.95 35.32 6.29
N GLY A 134 9.05 35.54 5.55
CA GLY A 134 9.45 34.66 4.45
C GLY A 134 9.73 33.24 4.92
N LYS A 135 10.45 33.07 6.04
CA LYS A 135 10.67 31.76 6.66
C LYS A 135 9.34 31.10 7.04
N LEU A 136 8.45 31.84 7.70
CA LEU A 136 7.11 31.35 8.08
C LEU A 136 6.30 30.86 6.88
N TYR A 137 6.27 31.66 5.80
CA TYR A 137 5.56 31.32 4.58
C TYR A 137 6.04 29.96 4.02
N TYR A 138 7.36 29.77 3.90
CA TYR A 138 7.89 28.53 3.37
C TYR A 138 7.66 27.35 4.31
N MET A 139 7.75 27.54 5.62
CA MET A 139 7.44 26.47 6.58
C MET A 139 5.99 26.00 6.46
N GLN A 140 5.02 26.91 6.35
CA GLN A 140 3.63 26.53 6.14
C GLN A 140 3.42 25.83 4.78
N LYS A 141 4.07 26.34 3.73
CA LYS A 141 3.96 25.77 2.39
C LYS A 141 4.58 24.37 2.30
N THR A 142 5.71 24.13 2.95
CA THR A 142 6.33 22.79 3.01
C THR A 142 5.41 21.79 3.70
N LYS A 143 4.80 22.16 4.84
CA LYS A 143 3.82 21.29 5.53
C LYS A 143 2.63 20.94 4.65
N GLN A 144 2.12 21.89 3.86
CA GLN A 144 1.03 21.65 2.91
C GLN A 144 1.47 20.70 1.77
N TYR A 145 2.70 20.85 1.27
CA TYR A 145 3.23 19.95 0.25
C TYR A 145 3.44 18.53 0.79
N GLU A 146 3.97 18.37 1.99
CA GLU A 146 4.15 17.06 2.62
C GLU A 146 2.82 16.32 2.74
N ALA A 147 1.78 16.98 3.27
CA ALA A 147 0.45 16.38 3.41
C ALA A 147 -0.17 15.97 2.05
N SER A 148 0.04 16.77 1.00
CA SER A 148 -0.49 16.45 -0.33
C SER A 148 0.29 15.32 -1.02
N LEU A 149 1.62 15.27 -0.82
CA LEU A 149 2.46 14.19 -1.31
C LEU A 149 2.13 12.86 -0.63
N GLU A 150 1.97 12.84 0.69
CA GLU A 150 1.59 11.63 1.43
C GLU A 150 0.26 11.06 0.93
N ARG A 151 -0.73 11.93 0.70
CA ARG A 151 -2.02 11.53 0.13
C ARG A 151 -1.84 10.90 -1.26
N LEU A 152 -1.08 11.55 -2.14
CA LEU A 152 -0.85 11.06 -3.50
C LEU A 152 -0.12 9.72 -3.52
N VAL A 153 0.91 9.55 -2.68
CA VAL A 153 1.63 8.28 -2.53
C VAL A 153 0.68 7.18 -2.12
N LYS A 154 -0.17 7.43 -1.12
CA LYS A 154 -1.17 6.45 -0.65
C LYS A 154 -2.14 6.03 -1.76
N GLU A 155 -2.69 6.98 -2.50
CA GLU A 155 -3.60 6.71 -3.62
C GLU A 155 -2.90 5.86 -4.70
N ARG A 156 -1.67 6.21 -5.08
CA ARG A 156 -0.90 5.46 -6.10
C ARG A 156 -0.51 4.06 -5.65
N THR A 157 -0.15 3.86 -4.38
CA THR A 157 0.16 2.54 -3.85
C THR A 157 -1.05 1.62 -3.93
N GLN A 158 -2.25 2.12 -3.59
CA GLN A 158 -3.48 1.35 -3.68
C GLN A 158 -3.83 0.95 -5.13
N GLU A 159 -3.71 1.89 -6.07
CA GLU A 159 -3.91 1.59 -7.50
C GLU A 159 -2.93 0.51 -8.00
N LEU A 160 -1.65 0.62 -7.62
CA LEU A 160 -0.62 -0.34 -8.02
C LEU A 160 -0.89 -1.73 -7.46
N GLU A 161 -1.31 -1.84 -6.19
CA GLU A 161 -1.67 -3.12 -5.58
C GLU A 161 -2.89 -3.75 -6.26
N ALA A 162 -3.91 -2.96 -6.57
CA ALA A 162 -5.09 -3.42 -7.29
C ALA A 162 -4.72 -3.94 -8.69
N ALA A 163 -3.92 -3.19 -9.45
CA ALA A 163 -3.45 -3.59 -10.77
C ALA A 163 -2.58 -4.87 -10.72
N LYS A 164 -1.69 -4.97 -9.73
CA LYS A 164 -0.87 -6.17 -9.48
C LYS A 164 -1.75 -7.39 -9.20
N ASN A 165 -2.77 -7.25 -8.35
CA ASN A 165 -3.70 -8.33 -8.04
C ASN A 165 -4.51 -8.76 -9.26
N ALA A 166 -4.97 -7.80 -10.08
CA ALA A 166 -5.66 -8.09 -11.32
C ALA A 166 -4.76 -8.86 -12.31
N LEU A 167 -3.51 -8.44 -12.48
CA LEU A 167 -2.52 -9.17 -13.30
C LEU A 167 -2.29 -10.59 -12.76
N LYS A 168 -2.15 -10.73 -11.43
CA LYS A 168 -1.97 -12.04 -10.80
C LYS A 168 -3.12 -12.99 -11.15
N ILE A 169 -4.36 -12.51 -11.03
CA ILE A 169 -5.57 -13.28 -11.40
C ILE A 169 -5.56 -13.66 -12.88
N MET A 170 -5.23 -12.72 -13.79
CA MET A 170 -5.15 -13.00 -15.23
C MET A 170 -4.09 -14.05 -15.58
N THR A 171 -3.01 -14.15 -14.81
CA THR A 171 -1.94 -15.13 -15.06
C THR A 171 -2.15 -16.50 -14.42
N ASN A 172 -3.28 -16.73 -13.73
CA ASN A 172 -3.52 -17.99 -13.00
C ASN A 172 -4.31 -19.03 -13.80
N LYS A 173 -4.77 -18.66 -15.00
CA LYS A 173 -5.49 -19.56 -15.91
C LYS A 173 -4.60 -20.09 -17.02
N ASP A 174 -4.87 -21.30 -17.47
CA ASP A 174 -4.33 -21.85 -18.71
C ASP A 174 -5.10 -21.25 -19.90
N PRO A 175 -4.42 -20.64 -20.89
CA PRO A 175 -5.09 -19.91 -21.97
C PRO A 175 -5.92 -20.80 -22.90
N LEU A 176 -5.59 -22.09 -23.00
CA LEU A 176 -6.31 -23.02 -23.89
C LEU A 176 -7.59 -23.55 -23.22
N THR A 177 -7.47 -24.00 -21.96
CA THR A 177 -8.53 -24.75 -21.26
C THR A 177 -9.35 -23.90 -20.28
N ASN A 178 -8.88 -22.71 -19.94
CA ASN A 178 -9.45 -21.82 -18.91
C ASN A 178 -9.54 -22.46 -17.49
N LEU A 179 -8.87 -23.60 -17.29
CA LEU A 179 -8.61 -24.16 -15.97
C LEU A 179 -7.52 -23.35 -15.28
N TYR A 180 -7.35 -23.53 -13.98
CA TYR A 180 -6.18 -22.96 -13.32
C TYR A 180 -4.90 -23.60 -13.84
N ASN A 181 -3.79 -22.88 -13.80
CA ASN A 181 -2.50 -23.41 -14.21
C ASN A 181 -1.68 -23.94 -13.03
N ARG A 182 -0.55 -24.59 -13.33
CA ARG A 182 0.37 -25.13 -12.31
C ARG A 182 0.88 -24.07 -11.33
N ARG A 183 1.00 -22.80 -11.73
CA ARG A 183 1.39 -21.71 -10.82
C ARG A 183 0.32 -21.51 -9.75
N TYR A 184 -0.95 -21.43 -10.13
CA TYR A 184 -2.04 -21.28 -9.18
C TYR A 184 -2.15 -22.48 -8.22
N PHE A 185 -1.92 -23.70 -8.72
CA PHE A 185 -1.83 -24.90 -7.87
C PHE A 185 -0.83 -24.70 -6.72
N ASN A 186 0.40 -24.30 -7.02
CA ASN A 186 1.44 -24.11 -6.01
C ASN A 186 1.06 -23.06 -4.94
N GLU A 187 0.24 -22.07 -5.30
CA GLU A 187 -0.27 -21.06 -4.36
C GLU A 187 -1.41 -21.58 -3.48
N ILE A 188 -2.41 -22.23 -4.09
CA ILE A 188 -3.63 -22.62 -3.38
C ILE A 188 -3.45 -23.90 -2.57
N ALA A 189 -2.64 -24.84 -3.04
CA ALA A 189 -2.56 -26.18 -2.47
C ALA A 189 -1.98 -26.17 -1.04
N LYS A 190 -0.97 -25.32 -0.76
CA LYS A 190 -0.42 -25.13 0.60
C LYS A 190 -1.47 -24.58 1.57
N THR A 191 -2.31 -23.67 1.09
CA THR A 191 -3.40 -23.08 1.87
C THR A 191 -4.46 -24.13 2.22
N LEU A 192 -4.92 -24.88 1.22
CA LEU A 192 -5.91 -25.94 1.41
C LEU A 192 -5.39 -27.08 2.31
N LEU A 193 -4.13 -27.46 2.17
CA LEU A 193 -3.49 -28.46 3.04
C LEU A 193 -3.42 -27.99 4.50
N SER A 194 -3.10 -26.72 4.73
CA SER A 194 -3.09 -26.13 6.07
C SER A 194 -4.48 -26.13 6.71
N ILE A 195 -5.51 -25.77 5.93
CA ILE A 195 -6.92 -25.78 6.38
C ILE A 195 -7.36 -27.22 6.73
N ALA A 196 -7.13 -28.18 5.84
CA ALA A 196 -7.48 -29.58 6.06
C ALA A 196 -6.80 -30.16 7.31
N ASN A 197 -5.51 -29.87 7.51
CA ASN A 197 -4.79 -30.27 8.71
C ASN A 197 -5.35 -29.62 9.99
N ARG A 198 -5.70 -28.34 9.95
CA ARG A 198 -6.29 -27.66 11.12
C ARG A 198 -7.65 -28.24 11.48
N GLU A 199 -8.48 -28.51 10.49
CA GLU A 199 -9.87 -28.95 10.66
C GLU A 199 -10.00 -30.46 10.82
N LYS A 200 -8.90 -31.21 10.66
CA LYS A 200 -8.86 -32.68 10.65
C LYS A 200 -9.81 -33.28 9.62
N ASP A 201 -9.90 -32.63 8.47
CA ASP A 201 -10.81 -32.98 7.38
C ASP A 201 -10.02 -33.48 6.15
N GLY A 202 -10.71 -34.20 5.25
CA GLY A 202 -10.11 -34.82 4.08
C GLY A 202 -9.74 -33.82 3.00
N LEU A 203 -8.53 -33.95 2.45
CA LEU A 203 -8.11 -33.29 1.22
C LEU A 203 -7.66 -34.36 0.23
N SER A 204 -8.43 -34.57 -0.83
CA SER A 204 -8.09 -35.52 -1.88
C SER A 204 -7.59 -34.85 -3.14
N LEU A 205 -6.74 -35.56 -3.88
CA LEU A 205 -6.15 -35.13 -5.13
C LEU A 205 -6.37 -36.20 -6.20
N LEU A 206 -6.81 -35.77 -7.38
CA LEU A 206 -6.88 -36.61 -8.57
C LEU A 206 -5.85 -36.12 -9.58
N MET A 207 -5.00 -37.02 -10.05
CA MET A 207 -4.17 -36.82 -11.24
C MET A 207 -4.84 -37.52 -12.42
N ILE A 208 -5.04 -36.81 -13.53
CA ILE A 208 -5.80 -37.26 -14.68
C ILE A 208 -4.95 -37.03 -15.93
N ASP A 209 -4.81 -38.05 -16.76
CA ASP A 209 -4.09 -37.95 -18.02
C ASP A 209 -4.88 -38.61 -19.16
N ILE A 210 -4.81 -37.99 -20.34
CA ILE A 210 -5.51 -38.44 -21.54
C ILE A 210 -4.78 -39.63 -22.16
N ASP A 211 -5.48 -40.75 -22.25
CA ASP A 211 -4.93 -41.97 -22.81
C ASP A 211 -4.58 -41.80 -24.29
N LYS A 212 -3.30 -42.04 -24.62
CA LYS A 212 -2.77 -42.00 -26.00
C LYS A 212 -2.95 -40.63 -26.70
N PHE A 213 -2.89 -39.52 -25.96
CA PHE A 213 -3.05 -38.18 -26.54
C PHE A 213 -2.05 -37.87 -27.66
N LYS A 214 -0.79 -38.31 -27.53
CA LYS A 214 0.19 -38.18 -28.61
C LYS A 214 -0.30 -38.81 -29.93
N SER A 215 -0.92 -39.99 -29.88
CA SER A 215 -1.49 -40.64 -31.07
C SER A 215 -2.66 -39.85 -31.67
N ILE A 216 -3.41 -39.10 -30.86
CA ILE A 216 -4.46 -38.21 -31.36
C ILE A 216 -3.83 -37.05 -32.14
N ASN A 217 -2.80 -36.41 -31.58
CA ASN A 217 -2.08 -35.34 -32.27
C ASN A 217 -1.41 -35.82 -33.56
N ASP A 218 -0.77 -36.99 -33.53
CA ASP A 218 -0.06 -37.55 -34.67
C ASP A 218 -1.04 -37.91 -35.81
N ASN A 219 -2.27 -38.35 -35.49
CA ASN A 219 -3.27 -38.77 -36.48
C ASN A 219 -4.18 -37.65 -36.98
N TYR A 220 -4.52 -36.68 -36.12
CA TYR A 220 -5.55 -35.66 -36.40
C TYR A 220 -5.04 -34.21 -36.28
N GLY A 221 -3.76 -34.02 -35.97
CA GLY A 221 -3.14 -32.72 -35.81
C GLY A 221 -3.36 -32.07 -34.44
N HIS A 222 -2.53 -31.07 -34.14
CA HIS A 222 -2.53 -30.38 -32.85
C HIS A 222 -3.82 -29.59 -32.56
N LEU A 223 -4.47 -29.03 -33.58
CA LEU A 223 -5.74 -28.31 -33.41
C LEU A 223 -6.85 -29.24 -32.88
N THR A 224 -6.90 -30.47 -33.37
CA THR A 224 -7.81 -31.50 -32.85
C THR A 224 -7.45 -31.87 -31.41
N GLY A 225 -6.16 -32.00 -31.10
CA GLY A 225 -5.70 -32.20 -29.72
C GLY A 225 -6.14 -31.08 -28.78
N ASP A 226 -6.07 -29.82 -29.23
CA ASP A 226 -6.54 -28.65 -28.49
C ASP A 226 -8.05 -28.71 -28.21
N CYS A 227 -8.86 -29.11 -29.20
CA CYS A 227 -10.29 -29.36 -29.00
C CYS A 227 -10.55 -30.44 -27.95
N VAL A 228 -9.76 -31.52 -27.96
CA VAL A 228 -9.86 -32.59 -26.94
C VAL A 228 -9.56 -32.06 -25.55
N LEU A 229 -8.50 -31.27 -25.39
CA LEU A 229 -8.12 -30.66 -24.11
C LEU A 229 -9.21 -29.72 -23.58
N GLN A 230 -9.80 -28.91 -24.45
CA GLN A 230 -10.91 -28.00 -24.11
C GLN A 230 -12.19 -28.74 -23.71
N ALA A 231 -12.52 -29.82 -24.42
CA ALA A 231 -13.68 -30.66 -24.13
C ALA A 231 -13.52 -31.39 -22.79
N LEU A 232 -12.31 -31.89 -22.51
CA LEU A 232 -11.98 -32.48 -21.21
C LEU A 232 -12.10 -31.45 -20.08
N ALA A 233 -11.49 -30.27 -20.23
CA ALA A 233 -11.55 -29.21 -19.24
C ALA A 233 -12.99 -28.79 -18.90
N SER A 234 -13.83 -28.64 -19.92
CA SER A 234 -15.25 -28.35 -19.76
C SER A 234 -15.99 -29.46 -19.01
N THR A 235 -15.61 -30.72 -19.26
CA THR A 235 -16.18 -31.88 -18.57
C THR A 235 -15.77 -31.94 -17.11
N LEU A 236 -14.52 -31.59 -16.78
CA LEU A 236 -14.05 -31.50 -15.39
C LEU A 236 -14.86 -30.44 -14.63
N LEU A 237 -14.96 -29.21 -15.16
CA LEU A 237 -15.67 -28.10 -14.51
C LEU A 237 -17.16 -28.41 -14.24
N LYS A 238 -17.84 -29.12 -15.13
CA LYS A 238 -19.26 -29.52 -14.96
C LYS A 238 -19.46 -30.57 -13.87
N ASN A 239 -18.40 -31.26 -13.46
CA ASN A 239 -18.47 -32.43 -12.56
C ASN A 239 -17.88 -32.19 -11.18
N ILE A 240 -17.36 -30.99 -10.90
CA ILE A 240 -16.81 -30.60 -9.60
C ILE A 240 -17.64 -29.47 -8.98
N ARG A 241 -17.46 -29.24 -7.67
CA ARG A 241 -18.10 -28.16 -6.91
C ARG A 241 -17.36 -26.84 -7.11
N SER A 242 -17.98 -25.73 -6.70
CA SER A 242 -17.33 -24.42 -6.69
C SER A 242 -16.15 -24.33 -5.71
N SER A 243 -16.14 -25.16 -4.66
CA SER A 243 -15.04 -25.30 -3.70
C SER A 243 -13.84 -26.05 -4.26
N ASP A 244 -14.03 -26.83 -5.32
CA ASP A 244 -13.02 -27.71 -5.90
C ASP A 244 -12.18 -26.93 -6.91
N VAL A 245 -10.92 -27.34 -7.10
CA VAL A 245 -9.99 -26.64 -7.99
C VAL A 245 -9.57 -27.56 -9.11
N ALA A 246 -9.96 -27.22 -10.34
CA ALA A 246 -9.45 -27.88 -11.55
C ALA A 246 -8.26 -27.14 -12.15
N ILE A 247 -7.18 -27.87 -12.39
CA ILE A 247 -5.90 -27.37 -12.86
C ILE A 247 -5.46 -28.15 -14.10
N ARG A 248 -4.94 -27.47 -15.11
CA ARG A 248 -4.10 -28.08 -16.15
C ARG A 248 -2.66 -28.07 -15.66
N PHE A 249 -2.13 -29.24 -15.36
CA PHE A 249 -0.82 -29.39 -14.69
C PHE A 249 0.34 -29.27 -15.69
N GLY A 250 0.15 -29.79 -16.91
CA GLY A 250 1.07 -29.62 -18.04
C GLY A 250 0.66 -30.50 -19.22
N GLY A 251 0.81 -30.02 -20.46
CA GLY A 251 0.50 -30.82 -21.66
C GLY A 251 -0.92 -31.40 -21.65
N GLU A 252 -1.02 -32.73 -21.50
CA GLU A 252 -2.23 -33.55 -21.42
C GLU A 252 -2.64 -33.96 -19.99
N GLU A 253 -1.94 -33.45 -18.98
CA GLU A 253 -2.13 -33.77 -17.56
C GLU A 253 -3.00 -32.72 -16.86
N PHE A 254 -3.96 -33.20 -16.09
CA PHE A 254 -4.94 -32.43 -15.33
C PHE A 254 -4.93 -32.88 -13.86
N LEU A 255 -5.16 -31.93 -12.97
CA LEU A 255 -5.17 -32.15 -11.53
C LEU A 255 -6.45 -31.56 -10.93
N LEU A 256 -7.12 -32.33 -10.08
CA LEU A 256 -8.22 -31.82 -9.25
C LEU A 256 -7.82 -31.83 -7.78
N LEU A 257 -7.98 -30.70 -7.09
CA LEU A 257 -7.94 -30.61 -5.63
C LEU A 257 -9.37 -30.58 -5.10
N LEU A 258 -9.67 -31.48 -4.17
CA LEU A 258 -10.99 -31.68 -3.59
C LEU A 258 -10.93 -31.46 -2.07
N PRO A 259 -11.15 -30.21 -1.59
CA PRO A 259 -11.28 -29.93 -0.16
C PRO A 259 -12.48 -30.65 0.45
N HIS A 260 -12.42 -30.94 1.75
CA HIS A 260 -13.50 -31.59 2.50
C HIS A 260 -13.99 -32.90 1.85
N THR A 261 -13.05 -33.64 1.27
CA THR A 261 -13.33 -34.85 0.49
C THR A 261 -12.32 -35.94 0.86
N HIS A 262 -12.84 -37.01 1.46
CA HIS A 262 -12.10 -38.24 1.74
C HIS A 262 -12.04 -39.17 0.50
N LEU A 263 -11.22 -40.21 0.58
CA LEU A 263 -10.97 -41.18 -0.49
C LEU A 263 -12.25 -41.68 -1.18
N GLU A 264 -13.26 -42.07 -0.42
CA GLU A 264 -14.51 -42.61 -0.98
C GLU A 264 -15.31 -41.56 -1.78
N GLY A 265 -15.27 -40.29 -1.36
CA GLY A 265 -15.84 -39.18 -2.12
C GLY A 265 -15.04 -38.91 -3.40
N ALA A 266 -13.72 -38.91 -3.29
CA ALA A 266 -12.80 -38.72 -4.41
C ALA A 266 -12.97 -39.82 -5.48
N LYS A 267 -13.10 -41.09 -5.07
CA LYS A 267 -13.40 -42.23 -5.97
C LYS A 267 -14.69 -42.04 -6.74
N LYS A 268 -15.76 -41.56 -6.08
CA LYS A 268 -17.05 -41.30 -6.74
C LYS A 268 -16.93 -40.20 -7.79
N ILE A 269 -16.22 -39.11 -7.46
CA ILE A 269 -15.97 -38.01 -8.40
C ILE A 269 -15.11 -38.49 -9.57
N ALA A 270 -14.03 -39.23 -9.31
CA ALA A 270 -13.16 -39.82 -10.33
C ALA A 270 -13.96 -40.72 -11.28
N LYS A 271 -14.81 -41.60 -10.74
CA LYS A 271 -15.67 -42.48 -11.53
C LYS A 271 -16.63 -41.70 -12.42
N LYS A 272 -17.33 -40.72 -11.85
CA LYS A 272 -18.24 -39.85 -12.60
C LYS A 272 -17.52 -39.16 -13.76
N ILE A 273 -16.35 -38.57 -13.49
CA ILE A 273 -15.54 -37.89 -14.50
C ILE A 273 -15.09 -38.85 -15.60
N LYS A 274 -14.53 -40.00 -15.24
CA LYS A 274 -14.08 -41.03 -16.19
C LYS A 274 -15.21 -41.48 -17.11
N ASP A 275 -16.39 -41.77 -16.54
CA ASP A 275 -17.55 -42.24 -17.30
C ASP A 275 -18.11 -41.13 -18.21
N CYS A 276 -18.12 -39.86 -17.77
CA CYS A 276 -18.49 -38.73 -18.63
C CYS A 276 -17.52 -38.56 -19.80
N ILE A 277 -16.21 -38.67 -19.57
CA ILE A 277 -15.20 -38.51 -20.62
C ILE A 277 -15.24 -39.66 -21.62
N LYS A 278 -15.39 -40.90 -21.14
CA LYS A 278 -15.49 -42.09 -22.00
C LYS A 278 -16.68 -42.01 -22.98
N ASN A 279 -17.77 -41.37 -22.56
CA ASN A 279 -18.96 -41.18 -23.38
C ASN A 279 -18.97 -39.85 -24.15
N LEU A 280 -17.89 -39.06 -24.07
CA LEU A 280 -17.79 -37.79 -24.75
C LEU A 280 -17.49 -38.01 -26.23
N GLU A 281 -18.33 -37.45 -27.09
CA GLU A 281 -18.13 -37.44 -28.54
C GLU A 281 -17.61 -36.07 -28.96
N ILE A 282 -16.36 -36.04 -29.43
CA ILE A 282 -15.66 -34.81 -29.80
C ILE A 282 -15.65 -34.73 -31.32
N HIS A 283 -16.46 -33.83 -31.87
CA HIS A 283 -16.53 -33.58 -33.30
C HIS A 283 -15.58 -32.42 -33.67
N THR A 284 -14.72 -32.64 -34.66
CA THR A 284 -13.83 -31.61 -35.21
C THR A 284 -14.03 -31.47 -36.71
N ASN A 285 -13.66 -30.33 -37.28
CA ASN A 285 -13.80 -30.10 -38.73
C ASN A 285 -12.88 -31.01 -39.56
N ASP A 286 -11.80 -31.50 -38.94
CA ASP A 286 -10.76 -32.31 -39.58
C ASP A 286 -11.08 -33.81 -39.58
N SER A 287 -12.15 -34.24 -38.88
CA SER A 287 -12.58 -35.64 -38.87
C SER A 287 -14.10 -35.77 -39.05
N PRO A 288 -14.56 -36.59 -40.02
CA PRO A 288 -15.99 -36.84 -40.20
C PRO A 288 -16.59 -37.72 -39.08
N GLU A 289 -15.77 -38.43 -38.31
CA GLU A 289 -16.19 -39.31 -37.21
C GLU A 289 -15.94 -38.65 -35.84
N ALA A 290 -16.76 -38.99 -34.85
CA ALA A 290 -16.58 -38.53 -33.48
C ALA A 290 -15.32 -39.14 -32.87
N ILE A 291 -14.43 -38.30 -32.34
CA ILE A 291 -13.26 -38.74 -31.61
C ILE A 291 -13.67 -39.11 -30.19
N LYS A 292 -13.34 -40.33 -29.79
CA LYS A 292 -13.55 -40.85 -28.43
C LYS A 292 -12.23 -40.98 -27.71
N VAL A 293 -12.21 -40.53 -26.47
CA VAL A 293 -11.01 -40.54 -25.62
C VAL A 293 -11.33 -41.19 -24.29
N THR A 294 -10.31 -41.78 -23.67
CA THR A 294 -10.37 -42.28 -22.30
C THR A 294 -9.31 -41.58 -21.46
N VAL A 295 -9.44 -41.68 -20.14
CA VAL A 295 -8.47 -41.13 -19.21
C VAL A 295 -8.03 -42.17 -18.21
N SER A 296 -6.77 -42.07 -17.79
CA SER A 296 -6.22 -42.77 -16.64
C SER A 296 -6.21 -41.81 -15.45
N ILE A 297 -6.76 -42.25 -14.31
CA ILE A 297 -6.90 -41.41 -13.11
C ILE A 297 -6.18 -42.06 -11.92
N GLY A 298 -5.29 -41.32 -11.29
CA GLY A 298 -4.71 -41.64 -10.00
C GLY A 298 -5.36 -40.84 -8.88
N VAL A 299 -5.66 -41.48 -7.75
CA VAL A 299 -6.30 -40.84 -6.59
C VAL A 299 -5.40 -40.96 -5.38
N SER A 300 -5.18 -39.84 -4.68
CA SER A 300 -4.52 -39.82 -3.37
C SER A 300 -5.34 -38.99 -2.37
N GLU A 301 -5.23 -39.32 -1.09
CA GLU A 301 -5.79 -38.53 0.01
C GLU A 301 -4.69 -38.11 0.97
N CYS A 302 -4.76 -36.87 1.44
CA CYS A 302 -3.95 -36.39 2.53
C CYS A 302 -4.51 -36.95 3.85
N GLN A 303 -3.78 -37.87 4.47
CA GLN A 303 -4.08 -38.33 5.82
C GLN A 303 -3.58 -37.31 6.85
N TYR A 304 -4.48 -36.86 7.71
CA TYR A 304 -4.18 -35.99 8.85
C TYR A 304 -2.98 -36.53 9.66
N ASN A 305 -2.06 -35.65 10.06
CA ASN A 305 -0.82 -35.93 10.80
C ASN A 305 0.30 -36.72 10.09
N LYS A 306 0.05 -37.38 8.95
CA LYS A 306 1.09 -38.11 8.21
C LYS A 306 1.70 -37.30 7.06
N ASN A 307 0.89 -36.50 6.37
CA ASN A 307 1.32 -35.78 5.18
C ASN A 307 1.39 -34.27 5.45
N LYS A 308 2.60 -33.74 5.59
CA LYS A 308 2.86 -32.29 5.71
C LYS A 308 3.21 -31.63 4.38
N ASP A 309 3.42 -32.41 3.34
CA ASP A 309 3.91 -31.93 2.05
C ASP A 309 2.92 -32.21 0.93
N ILE A 310 2.62 -31.17 0.15
CA ILE A 310 1.76 -31.26 -1.02
C ILE A 310 2.44 -32.02 -2.15
N ASP A 311 3.77 -31.93 -2.25
CA ASP A 311 4.52 -32.61 -3.30
C ASP A 311 4.41 -34.13 -3.16
N LEU A 312 4.35 -34.63 -1.92
CA LEU A 312 4.07 -36.03 -1.63
C LEU A 312 2.66 -36.46 -2.07
N LEU A 313 1.65 -35.60 -1.88
CA LEU A 313 0.27 -35.90 -2.30
C LEU A 313 0.16 -36.00 -3.83
N VAL A 314 0.85 -35.10 -4.54
CA VAL A 314 0.96 -35.11 -6.00
C VAL A 314 1.67 -36.37 -6.47
N HIS A 315 2.82 -36.69 -5.87
CA HIS A 315 3.61 -37.86 -6.23
C HIS A 315 2.80 -39.16 -6.09
N ARG A 316 2.06 -39.34 -4.99
CA ARG A 316 1.19 -40.51 -4.77
C ARG A 316 0.09 -40.64 -5.84
N ALA A 317 -0.54 -39.52 -6.21
CA ALA A 317 -1.55 -39.54 -7.27
C ALA A 317 -0.93 -39.83 -8.64
N ASP A 318 0.26 -39.31 -8.91
CA ASP A 318 1.01 -39.57 -10.14
C ASP A 318 1.40 -41.05 -10.26
N GLU A 319 1.92 -41.66 -9.19
CA GLU A 319 2.23 -43.10 -9.17
C GLU A 319 0.99 -43.95 -9.42
N ALA A 320 -0.14 -43.63 -8.76
CA ALA A 320 -1.40 -44.32 -8.99
C ALA A 320 -1.88 -44.17 -10.45
N MET A 321 -1.79 -42.96 -11.02
CA MET A 321 -2.14 -42.71 -12.43
C MET A 321 -1.24 -43.51 -13.38
N TYR A 322 0.05 -43.58 -13.08
CA TYR A 322 1.01 -44.38 -13.85
C TYR A 322 0.68 -45.87 -13.81
N GLN A 323 0.24 -46.40 -12.66
CA GLN A 323 -0.27 -47.77 -12.55
C GLN A 323 -1.57 -47.97 -13.35
N ALA A 324 -2.44 -46.97 -13.40
CA ALA A 324 -3.64 -46.99 -14.25
C ALA A 324 -3.26 -47.13 -15.74
N LYS A 325 -2.26 -46.36 -16.19
CA LYS A 325 -1.72 -46.44 -17.56
C LYS A 325 -1.10 -47.81 -17.86
N LYS A 326 -0.28 -48.34 -16.96
CA LYS A 326 0.40 -49.64 -17.12
C LYS A 326 -0.56 -50.82 -17.16
N SER A 327 -1.60 -50.80 -16.34
CA SER A 327 -2.52 -51.92 -16.21
C SER A 327 -3.60 -51.95 -17.29
N GLY A 328 -3.55 -51.07 -18.30
CA GLY A 328 -4.45 -51.11 -19.46
C GLY A 328 -5.29 -49.87 -19.72
N ARG A 329 -5.04 -48.75 -19.01
CA ARG A 329 -5.72 -47.45 -19.22
C ARG A 329 -7.24 -47.49 -18.93
N ASP A 330 -7.96 -46.39 -19.20
CA ASP A 330 -9.41 -46.23 -18.94
C ASP A 330 -9.86 -46.67 -17.54
N LYS A 331 -9.08 -46.30 -16.52
CA LYS A 331 -9.34 -46.75 -15.15
C LYS A 331 -8.88 -45.78 -14.08
N ILE A 332 -9.35 -46.06 -12.88
CA ILE A 332 -9.00 -45.35 -11.66
C ILE A 332 -8.16 -46.28 -10.82
N VAL A 333 -7.01 -45.80 -10.36
CA VAL A 333 -6.20 -46.47 -9.36
C VAL A 333 -6.08 -45.54 -8.16
N ILE A 334 -6.19 -46.11 -6.98
CA ILE A 334 -6.03 -45.39 -5.72
C ILE A 334 -4.65 -45.73 -5.19
N TYR A 335 -3.93 -44.73 -4.70
CA TYR A 335 -2.68 -44.97 -4.01
C TYR A 335 -2.97 -45.64 -2.66
N GLU A 336 -2.49 -46.87 -2.51
CA GLU A 336 -2.46 -47.59 -1.24
C GLU A 336 -0.99 -47.60 -0.79
N GLU A 337 -0.75 -47.13 0.44
CA GLU A 337 0.57 -47.20 1.06
C GLU A 337 0.78 -48.69 1.39
N ASP A 338 1.80 -49.34 0.80
CA ASP A 338 2.15 -50.71 1.16
C ASP A 338 2.33 -50.78 2.69
N LEU A 339 1.50 -51.59 3.35
CA LEU A 339 1.40 -51.72 4.80
C LEU A 339 2.67 -52.29 5.44
#